data_AF-A0A2T2TWZ9-F1
#
_entry.id   AF-A0A2T2TWZ9-F1
#
_cell.length_a   1.000
_cell.length_b   1.000
_cell.length_c   1.000
_cell.angle_alpha   90.00
_cell.angle_beta   90.00
_cell.angle_gamma   90.00
#
_symmetry.space_group_name_H-M   'P 1'
#
loop_
_entity.id
_entity.type
_entity.pdbx_description
1 polymer ?
#
loop_
_entity_poly.entity_id
_entity_poly.type
_entity_poly.pdbx_seq_one_letter_code
_entity_poly.pdbx_strand_id
1 'polypeptide(L)'
;MAYEVDDFQTDVIEASEETPTVVDFWAPWCGPCRQLSPVLESLAEAAEDWQLVKVNVDDNQEAAQSYGVRGIPAVKLFADGDVVAEFTGAKPKHAIQKWLEENLPTEEKERIEEATDALENGNHEQAEHLLWPVLEENPDHDEAQVLMARALAFKDPTRAEALADDADVAD
;
A
#
# COMPACT_ATOMS: atom_id res chain seq x y z
N MET A 1 7.16 -13.21 23.00
CA MET A 1 6.75 -11.81 23.31
C MET A 1 5.74 -11.44 22.23
N ALA A 2 4.80 -10.52 22.47
CA ALA A 2 3.86 -10.15 21.42
C ALA A 2 4.65 -9.71 20.17
N TYR A 3 4.22 -10.15 18.98
CA TYR A 3 4.80 -9.81 17.67
C TYR A 3 6.16 -10.43 17.30
N GLU A 4 6.80 -11.26 18.14
CA GLU A 4 8.06 -11.90 17.71
C GLU A 4 7.82 -12.94 16.61
N VAL A 5 8.71 -12.96 15.62
CA VAL A 5 8.72 -13.96 14.55
C VAL A 5 9.08 -15.34 15.08
N ASP A 6 8.33 -16.37 14.68
CA ASP A 6 8.66 -17.78 14.88
C ASP A 6 9.25 -18.38 13.59
N ASP A 7 8.63 -18.09 12.43
CA ASP A 7 9.11 -18.48 11.10
C ASP A 7 8.94 -17.31 10.12
N PHE A 8 10.05 -16.80 9.58
CA PHE A 8 10.02 -15.61 8.73
C PHE A 8 9.20 -15.82 7.44
N GLN A 9 9.24 -17.02 6.86
CA GLN A 9 8.50 -17.30 5.63
C GLN A 9 6.99 -17.23 5.88
N THR A 10 6.52 -17.88 6.94
CA THR A 10 5.09 -17.95 7.28
C THR A 10 4.60 -16.61 7.84
N ASP A 11 5.29 -16.08 8.86
CA ASP A 11 4.79 -14.95 9.64
C ASP A 11 4.95 -13.60 8.92
N VAL A 12 5.86 -13.51 7.94
CA VAL A 12 6.10 -12.28 7.18
C VAL A 12 5.65 -12.41 5.74
N ILE A 13 6.17 -13.40 5.00
CA ILE A 13 5.99 -13.45 3.55
C ILE A 13 4.58 -13.94 3.20
N GLU A 14 4.21 -15.13 3.67
CA GLU A 14 2.88 -15.69 3.42
C GLU A 14 1.79 -14.83 4.06
N ALA A 15 2.00 -14.38 5.30
CA ALA A 15 1.03 -13.49 5.95
C ALA A 15 0.84 -12.15 5.22
N SER A 16 1.86 -11.64 4.52
CA SER A 16 1.75 -10.40 3.74
C SER A 16 0.90 -10.50 2.48
N GLU A 17 0.57 -11.71 2.02
CA GLU A 17 -0.39 -11.93 0.93
C GLU A 17 -1.84 -11.70 1.39
N GLU A 18 -2.11 -11.83 2.68
CA GLU A 18 -3.45 -11.60 3.25
C GLU A 18 -3.56 -10.27 3.99
N THR A 19 -2.49 -9.82 4.63
CA THR A 19 -2.48 -8.59 5.43
C THR A 19 -1.10 -7.94 5.40
N PRO A 20 -0.99 -6.68 4.96
CA PRO A 20 0.28 -5.97 4.92
C PRO A 20 1.05 -6.08 6.25
N THR A 21 2.32 -6.47 6.16
CA THR A 21 3.13 -6.82 7.33
C THR A 21 4.28 -5.85 7.50
N VAL A 22 4.22 -5.03 8.55
CA VAL A 22 5.31 -4.15 8.96
C VAL A 22 6.29 -4.94 9.80
N VAL A 23 7.55 -4.98 9.39
CA VAL A 23 8.61 -5.73 10.06
C VAL A 23 9.60 -4.78 10.73
N ASP A 24 9.74 -4.88 12.05
CA ASP A 24 10.78 -4.18 12.84
C ASP A 24 12.00 -5.09 13.03
N PHE A 25 13.08 -4.83 12.28
CA PHE A 25 14.37 -5.48 12.48
C PHE A 25 15.12 -4.79 13.63
N TRP A 26 15.29 -5.52 14.73
CA TRP A 26 15.75 -4.98 16.00
C TRP A 26 16.80 -5.89 16.67
N ALA A 27 17.36 -5.43 17.79
CA ALA A 27 18.19 -6.25 18.68
C ALA A 27 18.17 -5.72 20.13
N PRO A 28 18.41 -6.54 21.17
CA PRO A 28 18.34 -6.10 22.58
C PRO A 28 19.41 -5.06 22.96
N TRP A 29 20.54 -5.06 22.26
CA TRP A 29 21.64 -4.11 22.45
C TRP A 29 21.43 -2.79 21.69
N CYS A 30 20.40 -2.71 20.83
CA CYS A 30 20.09 -1.52 20.06
C CYS A 30 19.36 -0.47 20.91
N GLY A 31 20.09 0.56 21.34
CA GLY A 31 19.52 1.69 22.08
C GLY A 31 18.37 2.40 21.35
N PRO A 32 18.51 2.79 20.08
CA PRO A 32 17.43 3.42 19.31
C PRO A 32 16.19 2.53 19.13
N CYS A 33 16.35 1.21 19.02
CA CYS A 33 15.22 0.28 18.87
C CYS A 33 14.28 0.34 20.07
N ARG A 34 14.82 0.51 21.29
CA ARG A 34 14.01 0.67 22.51
C ARG A 34 13.08 1.90 22.50
N GLN A 35 13.33 2.87 21.63
CA GLN A 35 12.45 4.02 21.42
C GLN A 35 11.43 3.76 20.30
N LEU A 36 11.82 3.02 19.24
CA LEU A 36 10.98 2.78 18.07
C LEU A 36 9.96 1.65 18.29
N SER A 37 10.40 0.49 18.80
CA SER A 37 9.54 -0.70 18.89
C SER A 37 8.23 -0.45 19.67
N PRO A 38 8.23 0.24 20.83
CA PRO A 38 6.97 0.52 21.54
C PRO A 38 6.01 1.43 20.76
N VAL A 39 6.53 2.26 19.86
CA VAL A 39 5.69 3.13 19.01
C VAL A 39 5.02 2.31 17.93
N LEU A 40 5.75 1.37 17.31
CA LEU A 40 5.20 0.43 16.33
C LEU A 40 4.17 -0.50 16.98
N GLU A 41 4.47 -1.06 18.14
CA GLU A 41 3.55 -1.90 18.92
C GLU A 41 2.25 -1.15 19.22
N SER A 42 2.33 0.09 19.72
CA SER A 42 1.15 0.92 19.99
C SER A 42 0.33 1.27 18.75
N LEU A 43 0.95 1.36 17.57
CA LEU A 43 0.24 1.60 16.31
C LEU A 43 -0.44 0.31 15.83
N ALA A 44 0.24 -0.82 15.94
CA ALA A 44 -0.27 -2.13 15.56
C ALA A 44 -1.44 -2.58 16.45
N GLU A 45 -1.44 -2.24 17.74
CA GLU A 45 -2.58 -2.49 18.64
C GLU A 45 -3.88 -1.82 18.18
N ALA A 46 -3.79 -0.72 17.42
CA ALA A 46 -4.93 0.03 16.91
C ALA A 46 -5.19 -0.21 15.42
N ALA A 47 -4.38 -1.05 14.76
CA ALA A 47 -4.49 -1.33 13.34
C ALA A 47 -5.49 -2.45 13.08
N GLU A 48 -6.25 -2.32 11.99
CA GLU A 48 -7.17 -3.36 11.48
C GLU A 48 -6.74 -3.86 10.09
N ASP A 49 -5.88 -3.08 9.42
CA ASP A 49 -5.52 -3.15 8.00
C ASP A 49 -4.05 -3.55 7.76
N TRP A 50 -3.26 -3.70 8.82
CA TRP A 50 -1.88 -4.20 8.76
C TRP A 50 -1.48 -4.82 10.09
N GLN A 51 -0.40 -5.59 10.09
CA GLN A 51 0.15 -6.22 11.28
C GLN A 51 1.64 -5.93 11.50
N LEU A 52 2.09 -6.07 12.74
CA LEU A 52 3.50 -5.92 13.12
C LEU A 52 4.15 -7.28 13.37
N VAL A 53 5.33 -7.47 12.81
CA VAL A 53 6.24 -8.56 13.16
C VAL A 53 7.60 -7.98 13.57
N LYS A 54 8.17 -8.53 14.62
CA LYS A 54 9.47 -8.12 15.16
C LYS A 54 10.48 -9.22 14.90
N VAL A 55 11.60 -8.83 14.29
CA VAL A 55 12.64 -9.76 13.87
C VAL A 55 13.94 -9.36 14.56
N ASN A 56 14.34 -10.14 15.56
CA ASN A 56 15.67 -9.98 16.15
C ASN A 56 16.73 -10.41 15.13
N VAL A 57 17.61 -9.48 14.73
CA VAL A 57 18.66 -9.73 13.73
C VAL A 57 19.73 -10.71 14.22
N ASP A 58 19.91 -10.86 15.54
CA ASP A 58 20.85 -11.84 16.10
C ASP A 58 20.36 -13.28 15.92
N ASP A 59 19.04 -13.48 16.00
CA ASP A 59 18.39 -14.78 15.88
C ASP A 59 18.02 -15.11 14.42
N ASN A 60 17.76 -14.08 13.60
CA ASN A 60 17.31 -14.19 12.21
C ASN A 60 18.32 -13.56 11.22
N GLN A 61 19.59 -13.96 11.33
CA GLN A 61 20.69 -13.36 10.56
C GLN A 61 20.55 -13.53 9.05
N GLU A 62 20.02 -14.66 8.59
CA GLU A 62 19.82 -14.93 7.17
C GLU A 62 18.76 -13.99 6.58
N ALA A 63 17.60 -13.86 7.23
CA ALA A 63 16.56 -12.93 6.82
C ALA A 63 17.09 -11.48 6.83
N ALA A 64 17.77 -11.06 7.89
CA ALA A 64 18.36 -9.72 7.97
C ALA A 64 19.34 -9.45 6.81
N GLN A 65 20.16 -10.42 6.42
CA GLN A 65 21.08 -10.30 5.29
C GLN A 65 20.35 -10.27 3.94
N SER A 66 19.41 -11.19 3.72
CA SER A 66 18.64 -11.30 2.48
C SER A 66 17.86 -10.03 2.18
N TYR A 67 17.29 -9.39 3.21
CA TYR A 67 16.58 -8.12 3.08
C TYR A 67 17.48 -6.90 3.25
N GLY A 68 18.80 -7.07 3.24
CA GLY A 68 19.74 -5.95 3.16
C GLY A 68 19.78 -5.05 4.40
N VAL A 69 19.50 -5.59 5.60
CA VAL A 69 19.57 -4.86 6.86
C VAL A 69 21.03 -4.55 7.20
N ARG A 70 21.45 -3.30 6.92
CA ARG A 70 22.84 -2.82 7.17
C ARG A 70 23.00 -2.05 8.48
N GLY A 71 21.89 -1.73 9.14
CA GLY A 71 21.84 -1.02 10.40
C GLY A 71 20.46 -1.13 11.02
N ILE A 72 20.38 -1.05 12.35
CA ILE A 72 19.14 -1.19 13.11
C ILE A 72 18.85 0.06 13.96
N PRO A 73 17.56 0.39 14.21
CA PRO A 73 16.38 -0.32 13.69
C PRO A 73 16.21 -0.11 12.17
N ALA A 74 15.72 -1.14 11.49
CA ALA A 74 15.26 -1.06 10.11
C ALA A 74 13.82 -1.55 10.05
N VAL A 75 12.96 -0.80 9.39
CA VAL A 75 11.54 -1.14 9.23
C VAL A 75 11.25 -1.34 7.76
N LYS A 76 10.54 -2.42 7.45
CA LYS A 76 10.12 -2.77 6.10
C LYS A 76 8.63 -3.06 6.11
N LEU A 77 7.91 -2.64 5.08
CA LEU A 77 6.53 -3.02 4.84
C LEU A 77 6.53 -4.07 3.73
N PHE A 78 5.93 -5.22 4.04
CA PHE A 78 5.69 -6.31 3.12
C PHE A 78 4.23 -6.31 2.69
N ALA A 79 3.98 -6.51 1.41
CA ALA A 79 2.67 -6.77 0.83
C ALA A 79 2.85 -7.69 -0.37
N ASP A 80 1.97 -8.70 -0.50
CA ASP A 80 2.04 -9.71 -1.56
C ASP A 80 3.41 -10.41 -1.66
N GLY A 81 4.06 -10.61 -0.51
CA GLY A 81 5.38 -11.24 -0.40
C GLY A 81 6.57 -10.34 -0.74
N ASP A 82 6.33 -9.11 -1.20
CA ASP A 82 7.35 -8.17 -1.64
C ASP A 82 7.51 -6.98 -0.68
N VAL A 83 8.72 -6.39 -0.65
CA VAL A 83 8.98 -5.16 0.12
C VAL A 83 8.50 -3.96 -0.69
N VAL A 84 7.38 -3.36 -0.27
CA VAL A 84 6.80 -2.19 -0.95
C VAL A 84 7.33 -0.86 -0.41
N ALA A 85 7.81 -0.83 0.85
CA ALA A 85 8.43 0.36 1.43
C ALA A 85 9.40 0.03 2.56
N GLU A 86 10.34 0.93 2.83
CA GLU A 86 11.27 0.78 3.96
C GLU A 86 11.76 2.11 4.54
N PHE A 87 12.23 2.06 5.79
CA PHE A 87 13.07 3.11 6.36
C PHE A 87 14.08 2.56 7.39
N THR A 88 15.12 3.33 7.67
CA THR A 88 16.11 3.01 8.71
C THR A 88 16.17 4.12 9.77
N GLY A 89 16.44 3.71 11.01
CA GLY A 89 16.58 4.59 12.16
C GLY A 89 15.27 4.88 12.89
N ALA A 90 15.39 5.36 14.13
CA ALA A 90 14.23 5.72 14.93
C ALA A 90 13.56 7.00 14.40
N LYS A 91 12.23 6.99 14.29
CA LYS A 91 11.39 8.11 13.85
C LYS A 91 10.33 8.42 14.92
N PRO A 92 9.86 9.68 15.03
CA PRO A 92 8.74 10.01 15.90
C PRO A 92 7.43 9.42 15.35
N LYS A 93 6.45 9.17 16.25
CA LYS A 93 5.16 8.54 15.91
C LYS A 93 4.46 9.13 14.67
N HIS A 94 4.36 10.46 14.59
CA HIS A 94 3.71 11.13 13.46
C HIS A 94 4.37 10.84 12.11
N ALA A 95 5.70 10.67 12.09
CA ALA A 95 6.43 10.37 10.86
C ALA A 95 6.23 8.90 10.43
N ILE A 96 6.01 8.00 11.40
CA ILE A 96 5.67 6.60 11.13
C ILE A 96 4.23 6.51 10.61
N GLN A 97 3.28 7.20 11.25
CA GLN A 97 1.88 7.24 10.77
C GLN A 97 1.80 7.75 9.34
N LYS A 98 2.47 8.87 9.05
CA LYS A 98 2.53 9.41 7.70
C LYS A 98 3.14 8.41 6.70
N TRP A 99 4.21 7.73 7.10
CA TRP A 99 4.83 6.71 6.26
C TRP A 99 3.89 5.51 6.01
N LEU A 100 3.13 5.08 7.01
CA LEU A 100 2.10 4.05 6.84
C LEU A 100 1.00 4.51 5.89
N GLU A 101 0.44 5.71 6.10
CA GLU A 101 -0.58 6.31 5.23
C GLU A 101 -0.13 6.39 3.76
N GLU A 102 1.13 6.76 3.52
CA GLU A 102 1.69 6.84 2.16
C GLU A 102 1.88 5.47 1.51
N ASN A 103 2.30 4.45 2.27
CA ASN A 103 2.83 3.20 1.72
C ASN A 103 1.96 1.96 1.93
N LEU A 104 0.98 1.97 2.83
CA LEU A 104 0.05 0.85 2.98
C LEU A 104 -0.73 0.67 1.69
N PRO A 105 -0.73 -0.53 1.10
CA PRO A 105 -1.72 -0.88 0.09
C PRO A 105 -3.06 -0.98 0.81
N THR A 106 -4.06 -0.34 0.22
CA THR A 106 -5.42 -0.31 0.76
C THR A 106 -6.34 -0.65 -0.40
N GLU A 107 -7.50 -1.24 -0.11
CA GLU A 107 -8.48 -1.52 -1.16
C GLU A 107 -8.81 -0.26 -1.98
N GLU A 108 -8.83 0.92 -1.35
CA GLU A 108 -9.01 2.20 -2.04
C GLU A 108 -7.91 2.43 -3.09
N LYS A 109 -6.64 2.36 -2.70
CA LYS A 109 -5.49 2.55 -3.60
C LYS A 109 -5.45 1.50 -4.72
N GLU A 110 -5.71 0.24 -4.39
CA GLU A 110 -5.77 -0.84 -5.38
C GLU A 110 -6.85 -0.60 -6.43
N ARG A 111 -8.06 -0.23 -6.00
CA ARG A 111 -9.16 0.14 -6.91
C ARG A 111 -8.79 1.31 -7.81
N ILE A 112 -8.06 2.31 -7.28
CA ILE A 112 -7.61 3.48 -8.04
C ILE A 112 -6.55 3.10 -9.09
N GLU A 113 -5.59 2.25 -8.72
CA GLU A 113 -4.57 1.74 -9.64
C GLU A 113 -5.21 0.91 -10.76
N GLU A 114 -6.05 -0.07 -10.41
CA GLU A 114 -6.77 -0.89 -11.40
C GLU A 114 -7.68 -0.06 -12.31
N ALA A 115 -8.35 0.96 -11.76
CA ALA A 115 -9.18 1.85 -12.56
C ALA A 115 -8.35 2.68 -13.54
N THR A 116 -7.16 3.10 -13.14
CA THR A 116 -6.22 3.82 -13.99
C THR A 116 -5.78 2.93 -15.15
N ASP A 117 -5.36 1.70 -14.87
CA ASP A 117 -4.99 0.70 -15.87
C ASP A 117 -6.16 0.40 -16.82
N ALA A 118 -7.38 0.24 -16.29
CA ALA A 118 -8.57 0.04 -17.09
C ALA A 118 -8.79 1.22 -18.07
N LEU A 119 -8.62 2.47 -17.62
CA LEU A 119 -8.74 3.66 -18.47
C LEU A 119 -7.65 3.75 -19.53
N GLU A 120 -6.42 3.37 -19.21
CA GLU A 120 -5.30 3.33 -20.17
C GLU A 120 -5.53 2.30 -21.27
N ASN A 121 -6.16 1.17 -20.93
CA ASN A 121 -6.56 0.13 -21.86
C ASN A 121 -7.90 0.39 -22.55
N GLY A 122 -8.54 1.56 -22.32
CA GLY A 122 -9.82 1.95 -22.91
C GLY A 122 -11.05 1.25 -22.33
N ASN A 123 -10.90 0.51 -21.23
CA ASN A 123 -11.98 -0.17 -20.54
C ASN A 123 -12.69 0.76 -19.54
N HIS A 124 -13.45 1.71 -20.08
CA HIS A 124 -14.15 2.72 -19.29
C HIS A 124 -15.22 2.15 -18.34
N GLU A 125 -15.89 1.07 -18.72
CA GLU A 125 -16.91 0.42 -17.90
C GLU A 125 -16.30 -0.22 -16.65
N GLN A 126 -15.16 -0.91 -16.80
CA GLN A 126 -14.44 -1.48 -15.66
C GLN A 126 -13.93 -0.38 -14.72
N ALA A 127 -13.38 0.72 -15.26
CA ALA A 127 -12.94 1.84 -14.45
C ALA A 127 -14.10 2.46 -13.64
N GLU A 128 -15.26 2.66 -14.26
CA GLU A 128 -16.47 3.14 -13.56
C GLU A 128 -16.87 2.19 -12.41
N HIS A 129 -16.82 0.87 -12.65
CA HIS A 129 -17.14 -0.13 -11.61
C HIS A 129 -16.18 -0.09 -10.42
N LEU A 130 -14.88 0.07 -10.67
CA LEU A 130 -13.85 0.13 -9.63
C LEU A 130 -13.90 1.42 -8.81
N LEU A 131 -14.23 2.55 -9.45
CA LEU A 131 -14.23 3.86 -8.82
C LEU A 131 -15.51 4.17 -8.04
N TRP A 132 -16.62 3.49 -8.34
CA TRP A 132 -17.89 3.76 -7.67
C TRP A 132 -17.83 3.50 -6.15
N PRO A 133 -17.33 2.35 -5.66
CA PRO A 133 -17.20 2.12 -4.21
C PRO A 133 -16.30 3.16 -3.53
N VAL A 134 -15.20 3.56 -4.15
CA VAL A 134 -14.28 4.58 -3.62
C VAL A 134 -15.01 5.90 -3.40
N LEU A 135 -15.83 6.33 -4.36
CA LEU A 135 -16.60 7.58 -4.26
C LEU A 135 -17.84 7.48 -3.36
N GLU A 136 -18.37 6.27 -3.12
CA GLU A 136 -19.42 6.06 -2.11
C GLU A 136 -18.87 6.20 -0.69
N GLU A 137 -17.68 5.67 -0.44
CA GLU A 137 -17.00 5.73 0.86
C GLU A 137 -16.39 7.11 1.11
N ASN A 138 -15.73 7.68 0.10
CA ASN A 138 -15.10 8.99 0.15
C ASN A 138 -15.50 9.85 -1.07
N PRO A 139 -16.64 10.57 -0.99
CA PRO A 139 -17.14 11.39 -2.09
C PRO A 139 -16.20 12.52 -2.51
N ASP A 140 -15.29 12.95 -1.62
CA ASP A 140 -14.35 14.06 -1.84
C ASP A 140 -12.95 13.57 -2.27
N HIS A 141 -12.80 12.30 -2.67
CA HIS A 141 -11.53 11.78 -3.16
C HIS A 141 -11.19 12.36 -4.55
N ASP A 142 -10.36 13.40 -4.59
CA ASP A 142 -10.01 14.17 -5.80
C ASP A 142 -9.59 13.29 -6.99
N GLU A 143 -8.66 12.35 -6.78
CA GLU A 143 -8.16 11.47 -7.86
C GLU A 143 -9.26 10.55 -8.41
N ALA A 144 -10.02 9.87 -7.54
CA ALA A 144 -11.16 9.06 -7.91
C ALA A 144 -12.20 9.85 -8.71
N GLN A 145 -12.49 11.10 -8.32
CA GLN A 145 -13.40 11.98 -9.05
C GLN A 145 -12.89 12.28 -10.47
N VAL A 146 -11.60 12.58 -10.61
CA VAL A 146 -10.97 12.86 -11.91
C VAL A 146 -11.00 11.61 -12.82
N LEU A 147 -10.65 10.45 -12.28
CA LEU A 147 -10.69 9.18 -13.02
C LEU A 147 -12.11 8.80 -13.42
N MET A 148 -13.10 9.01 -12.54
CA MET A 148 -14.51 8.73 -12.82
C MET A 148 -15.06 9.65 -13.90
N ALA A 149 -14.73 10.95 -13.84
CA ALA A 149 -15.07 11.90 -14.89
C ALA A 149 -14.49 11.47 -16.25
N ARG A 150 -13.24 10.99 -16.26
CA ARG A 150 -12.61 10.42 -17.47
C ARG A 150 -13.34 9.17 -17.96
N ALA A 151 -13.68 8.23 -17.08
CA ALA A 151 -14.45 7.03 -17.44
C ALA A 151 -15.78 7.38 -18.12
N LEU A 152 -16.54 8.30 -17.53
CA LEU A 152 -17.85 8.70 -18.03
C LEU A 152 -17.80 9.51 -19.33
N ALA A 153 -16.79 10.37 -19.51
CA ALA A 153 -16.66 11.19 -20.71
C ALA A 153 -16.46 10.37 -21.99
N PHE A 154 -15.86 9.19 -21.87
CA PHE A 154 -15.53 8.29 -22.99
C PHE A 154 -16.42 7.04 -23.04
N LYS A 155 -17.60 7.07 -22.43
CA LYS A 155 -18.50 5.89 -22.34
C LYS A 155 -18.97 5.35 -23.70
N ASP A 156 -18.85 6.12 -24.78
CA ASP A 156 -19.09 5.64 -26.15
C ASP A 156 -18.24 6.38 -27.19
N PRO A 157 -16.92 6.11 -27.26
CA PRO A 157 -16.00 6.83 -28.13
C PRO A 157 -16.29 6.52 -29.60
N THR A 158 -16.62 5.26 -29.90
CA THR A 158 -16.96 4.79 -31.25
C THR A 158 -18.22 5.44 -31.78
N ARG A 159 -19.25 5.64 -30.95
CA ARG A 159 -20.44 6.40 -31.36
C ARG A 159 -20.17 7.89 -31.46
N ALA A 160 -19.33 8.44 -30.58
CA ALA A 160 -18.93 9.84 -30.68
C ALA A 160 -18.17 10.10 -32.00
N GLU A 161 -17.25 9.22 -32.37
CA GLU A 161 -16.54 9.25 -33.65
C GLU A 161 -17.49 9.04 -34.83
N ALA A 162 -18.36 8.04 -34.79
CA ALA A 162 -19.36 7.81 -35.84
C ALA A 162 -20.31 9.01 -36.04
N LEU A 163 -20.73 9.68 -34.95
CA LEU A 163 -21.54 10.89 -35.02
C LEU A 163 -20.75 12.09 -35.55
N ALA A 164 -19.44 12.16 -35.32
CA ALA A 164 -18.58 13.21 -35.85
C ALA A 164 -18.33 13.02 -37.36
N ASP A 165 -18.10 11.78 -37.81
CA ASP A 165 -17.94 11.45 -39.23
C ASP A 165 -19.22 11.67 -40.04
N ASP A 166 -20.40 11.39 -39.44
CA ASP A 166 -21.71 11.63 -40.06
C ASP A 166 -22.13 13.12 -40.04
N ALA A 167 -21.43 13.97 -39.28
CA ALA A 167 -21.75 15.39 -39.18
C ALA A 167 -21.16 16.17 -40.36
N ASP A 168 -22.01 16.57 -41.32
CA ASP A 168 -21.64 17.47 -42.41
C ASP A 168 -21.58 18.93 -41.88
N VAL A 169 -20.44 19.31 -41.30
CA VAL A 169 -20.23 20.65 -40.74
C VAL A 169 -19.86 21.58 -41.90
N ALA A 170 -20.80 22.43 -42.32
CA ALA A 170 -20.52 23.47 -43.31
C ALA A 170 -19.42 24.41 -42.79
N ASP A 171 -18.37 24.60 -43.60
CA ASP A 171 -17.24 25.54 -43.38
C ASP A 171 -17.68 26.94 -42.89
#